data_AF-A0A830EFZ1-F1
#
_entry.id   AF-A0A830EFZ1-F1
#
_cell.length_a   1.000
_cell.length_b   1.000
_cell.length_c   1.000
_cell.angle_alpha   90.00
_cell.angle_beta   90.00
_cell.angle_gamma   90.00
#
_symmetry.space_group_name_H-M   'P 1'
#
loop_
_entity.id
_entity.type
_entity.pdbx_description
1 polymer ?
#
loop_
_entity_poly.entity_id
_entity_poly.type
_entity_poly.pdbx_seq_one_letter_code
_entity_poly.pdbx_strand_id
1 'polypeptide(L)' 'MSRVRRRFIRFAAVVVAVDLVGLGAWSLLPPETGIRTGILFGTLVTAPLVGFLLVYAPAVPGADT' A
#
# COMPACT_ATOMS: atom_id res chain seq x y z
N MET A 1 -6.61 -23.06 6.23
CA MET A 1 -5.80 -21.85 6.53
C MET A 1 -6.56 -20.98 7.53
N SER A 2 -5.90 -20.42 8.54
CA SER A 2 -6.57 -19.53 9.52
C SER A 2 -7.04 -18.21 8.86
N ARG A 3 -8.15 -17.63 9.34
CA ARG A 3 -8.69 -16.35 8.85
C ARG A 3 -7.66 -15.22 8.92
N VAL A 4 -6.88 -15.19 10.01
CA VAL A 4 -5.79 -14.23 10.23
C VAL A 4 -4.73 -14.34 9.14
N ARG A 5 -4.24 -15.55 8.84
CA ARG A 5 -3.23 -15.76 7.80
C ARG A 5 -3.73 -15.34 6.41
N ARG A 6 -4.99 -15.60 6.08
CA ARG A 6 -5.58 -15.15 4.81
C ARG A 6 -5.64 -13.62 4.70
N ARG A 7 -6.03 -12.92 5.78
CA ARG A 7 -6.04 -11.45 5.83
C ARG A 7 -4.62 -10.89 5.71
N PHE A 8 -3.66 -11.47 6.44
CA PHE A 8 -2.25 -11.06 6.34
C PHE A 8 -1.68 -11.20 4.93
N ILE A 9 -1.91 -12.33 4.25
CA ILE A 9 -1.45 -12.53 2.86
C ILE A 9 -2.07 -11.50 1.92
N ARG A 10 -3.37 -11.20 2.06
CA ARG A 10 -4.04 -10.17 1.26
C ARG A 10 -3.47 -8.78 1.53
N PHE A 11 -3.23 -8.45 2.79
CA PHE A 11 -2.60 -7.19 3.18
C PHE A 11 -1.22 -7.05 2.55
N ALA A 12 -0.35 -8.06 2.71
CA ALA A 12 0.99 -8.06 2.15
C ALA A 12 0.96 -7.94 0.61
N ALA A 13 0.04 -8.63 -0.06
CA ALA A 13 -0.12 -8.53 -1.50
C ALA A 13 -0.52 -7.12 -1.96
N VAL A 14 -1.43 -6.45 -1.24
CA VAL A 14 -1.81 -5.06 -1.54
C VAL A 14 -0.63 -4.11 -1.34
N VAL A 15 0.09 -4.22 -0.22
CA VAL A 15 1.26 -3.38 0.06
C VAL A 15 2.31 -3.52 -1.06
N VAL A 16 2.66 -4.76 -1.42
CA VAL A 16 3.63 -5.03 -2.48
C VAL A 16 3.14 -4.48 -3.82
N ALA A 17 1.85 -4.61 -4.14
CA ALA A 17 1.31 -4.07 -5.39
C ALA A 17 1.42 -2.54 -5.44
N VAL A 18 1.12 -1.84 -4.34
CA VAL A 18 1.27 -0.37 -4.26
C VAL A 18 2.74 0.04 -4.35
N ASP A 19 3.64 -0.68 -3.68
CA ASP A 19 5.09 -0.43 -3.76
C ASP A 19 5.63 -0.58 -5.19
N LEU A 20 5.20 -1.62 -5.92
CA LEU A 20 5.59 -1.79 -7.32
C LEU A 20 5.12 -0.63 -8.21
N VAL A 21 3.92 -0.10 -7.96
CA VAL A 21 3.42 1.09 -8.67
C VAL A 21 4.25 2.33 -8.31
N GLY A 22 4.54 2.55 -7.03
CA GLY A 22 5.35 3.68 -6.58
C GLY A 22 6.79 3.63 -7.10
N LEU A 23 7.42 2.45 -7.07
CA LEU A 23 8.75 2.23 -7.65
C LEU A 23 8.74 2.38 -9.17
N GLY A 24 7.67 1.94 -9.84
CA GLY A 24 7.46 2.17 -11.26
C GLY A 24 7.42 3.66 -11.57
N ALA A 25 6.59 4.43 -10.87
CA ALA A 25 6.53 5.88 -11.03
C ALA A 25 7.87 6.58 -10.72
N TRP A 26 8.56 6.15 -9.66
CA TRP A 26 9.88 6.65 -9.29
C TRP A 26 10.96 6.38 -10.35
N SER A 27 10.87 5.22 -11.03
CA SER A 27 11.83 4.82 -12.06
C SER A 27 11.73 5.65 -13.34
N LEU A 28 10.56 6.24 -13.59
CA LEU A 28 10.29 7.06 -14.78
C LEU A 28 10.75 8.52 -14.60
N LEU A 29 11.14 8.94 -13.40
CA LEU A 29 11.54 10.31 -13.12
C LEU A 29 13.06 10.53 -13.19
N PRO A 30 13.51 11.73 -13.61
CA PRO A 30 14.92 12.08 -13.66
C PRO A 30 15.58 12.02 -12.26
N PRO A 31 16.80 11.45 -12.14
CA PRO A 31 17.42 11.14 -10.86
C PRO A 31 17.62 12.32 -9.91
N GLU A 32 17.81 13.53 -10.46
CA GLU A 32 18.14 14.72 -9.66
C GLU A 32 16.91 15.46 -9.12
N THR A 33 15.71 14.90 -9.22
CA THR A 33 14.48 15.57 -8.78
C THR A 33 14.08 15.21 -7.35
N GLY A 34 13.82 16.22 -6.51
CA GLY A 34 13.27 16.01 -5.16
C GLY A 34 11.90 15.28 -5.14
N ILE A 35 11.21 15.26 -6.29
CA ILE A 35 9.96 14.53 -6.51
C ILE A 35 10.18 13.01 -6.33
N ARG A 36 11.34 12.47 -6.71
CA ARG A 36 11.66 11.04 -6.50
C ARG A 36 11.63 10.66 -5.02
N THR A 37 12.21 11.48 -4.15
CA THR A 37 12.17 11.27 -2.70
C THR A 37 10.75 11.33 -2.17
N GLY A 38 9.96 12.30 -2.67
CA GLY A 38 8.54 12.42 -2.35
C GLY A 38 7.74 11.17 -2.71
N ILE A 39 7.99 10.57 -3.88
CA ILE A 39 7.32 9.32 -4.29
C ILE A 39 7.72 8.15 -3.39
N LEU A 40 9.01 7.96 -3.10
CA LEU A 40 9.44 6.86 -2.24
C LEU A 40 8.83 6.99 -0.83
N PHE A 41 8.92 8.19 -0.24
CA PHE A 41 8.37 8.43 1.09
C PHE A 41 6.85 8.34 1.12
N GLY A 42 6.18 8.92 0.12
CA GLY A 42 4.74 8.84 -0.04
C GLY A 42 4.28 7.39 -0.16
N THR A 43 4.94 6.59 -1.00
CA THR A 43 4.59 5.18 -1.20
C THR A 43 4.80 4.37 0.09
N LEU A 44 5.90 4.61 0.82
CA LEU A 44 6.19 3.96 2.10
C LEU A 44 5.05 4.14 3.12
N VAL A 45 4.42 5.32 3.13
CA VAL A 45 3.30 5.62 4.03
C VAL A 45 1.97 5.12 3.45
N THR A 46 1.72 5.36 2.16
CA THR A 46 0.45 5.04 1.51
C THR A 46 0.24 3.53 1.34
N ALA A 47 1.27 2.75 1.04
CA ALA A 47 1.15 1.29 0.85
C ALA A 47 0.54 0.56 2.07
N PRO A 48 1.05 0.71 3.31
CA PRO A 48 0.43 0.09 4.48
C PRO A 48 -0.95 0.67 4.81
N LEU A 49 -1.19 1.96 4.56
CA LEU A 49 -2.51 2.58 4.78
C LEU A 49 -3.57 1.99 3.83
N VAL A 50 -3.27 1.90 2.54
CA VAL A 50 -4.17 1.30 1.53
C VAL A 50 -4.38 -0.18 1.83
N GLY A 51 -3.30 -0.90 2.15
CA GLY A 51 -3.39 -2.30 2.60
C GLY A 51 -4.32 -2.46 3.80
N PHE A 52 -4.21 -1.58 4.79
CA PHE A 52 -5.04 -1.61 5.99
C PHE A 52 -6.51 -1.33 5.67
N LEU A 53 -6.77 -0.25 4.92
CA LEU A 53 -8.12 0.16 4.53
C LEU A 53 -8.84 -0.91 3.71
N LEU A 54 -8.16 -1.55 2.76
CA LEU A 54 -8.81 -2.55 1.90
C LEU A 54 -9.04 -3.89 2.59
N VAL A 55 -8.20 -4.25 3.56
CA VAL A 55 -8.20 -5.62 4.12
C VAL A 55 -8.80 -5.69 5.53
N TYR A 56 -8.64 -4.64 6.33
CA TYR A 56 -9.05 -4.63 7.73
C TYR A 56 -10.19 -3.66 8.02
N ALA A 57 -10.33 -2.53 7.32
CA ALA A 57 -11.44 -1.61 7.58
C ALA A 57 -12.85 -2.22 7.36
N PRO A 58 -13.10 -3.08 6.35
CA PRO A 58 -14.39 -3.76 6.20
C PRO A 58 -14.71 -4.75 7.31
N ALA A 59 -13.74 -5.07 8.18
CA ALA A 59 -13.96 -5.90 9.35
C ALA A 59 -14.38 -5.09 10.58
N VAL A 60 -14.46 -3.76 10.48
CA VAL A 60 -14.93 -2.86 11.54
C VAL A 60 -16.45 -2.72 11.42
N PRO A 61 -17.23 -3.14 12.44
CA PRO A 61 -18.67 -2.95 12.45
C PRO A 61 -19.02 -1.45 12.34
N GLY A 62 -19.79 -1.05 11.31
CA GLY A 62 -20.21 0.34 11.09
C GLY A 62 -19.69 1.01 9.82
N ALA A 63 -18.92 0.32 8.98
CA ALA A 63 -18.42 0.85 7.71
C ALA A 63 -19.43 0.79 6.53
N ASP A 64 -20.63 0.24 6.76
CA ASP A 64 -21.67 -0.01 5.74
C ASP A 64 -22.86 0.99 5.82
N THR A 65 -22.68 2.19 6.36
CA THR A 65 -23.74 3.23 6.37
C THR A 65 -23.71 4.09 5.12
#